data_AF-A0A143Y5C0-F1
#
_entry.id   AF-A0A143Y5C0-F1
#
_cell.length_a   1.000
_cell.length_b   1.000
_cell.length_c   1.000
_cell.angle_alpha   90.00
_cell.angle_beta   90.00
_cell.angle_gamma   90.00
#
_symmetry.space_group_name_H-M   'P 1'
#
loop_
_entity.id
_entity.type
_entity.pdbx_description
1 polymer ?
#
loop_
_entity_poly.entity_id
_entity_poly.type
_entity_poly.pdbx_seq_one_letter_code
_entity_poly.pdbx_strand_id
1 'polypeptide(L)' 'MPQTARQVLKLLKELGFMEVRIIGDHHRYEDGNGHKVTVPYSSLKDEIAPGTYNNILKQAGLK' A
#
# COMPACT_ATOMS: atom_id res chain seq x y z
N MET A 1 8.86 -3.39 -10.26
CA MET A 1 8.08 -2.19 -10.61
C MET A 1 6.61 -2.56 -10.82
N PRO A 2 5.77 -2.54 -9.79
CA PRO A 2 4.53 -1.78 -9.82
C PRO A 2 4.89 -0.35 -9.39
N GLN A 3 4.73 0.61 -10.28
CA GLN A 3 5.15 1.99 -10.04
C GLN A 3 4.00 2.91 -9.70
N THR A 4 2.74 2.50 -9.86
CA THR A 4 1.60 3.35 -9.52
C THR A 4 0.81 2.86 -8.31
N ALA A 5 0.11 3.78 -7.64
CA ALA A 5 -0.78 3.47 -6.53
C ALA A 5 -1.74 2.32 -6.88
N ARG A 6 -2.36 2.33 -8.06
CA ARG A 6 -3.25 1.24 -8.53
C ARG A 6 -2.60 -0.14 -8.46
N GLN A 7 -1.35 -0.25 -8.87
CA GLN A 7 -0.66 -1.54 -8.89
C GLN A 7 -0.31 -2.00 -7.47
N VAL A 8 0.07 -1.07 -6.58
CA VAL A 8 0.29 -1.35 -5.16
C VAL A 8 -1.00 -1.81 -4.49
N LEU A 9 -2.12 -1.14 -4.75
CA LEU A 9 -3.42 -1.55 -4.19
C LEU A 9 -3.87 -2.92 -4.69
N LYS A 10 -3.62 -3.24 -5.96
CA LYS A 10 -3.91 -4.57 -6.50
C LYS A 10 -3.11 -5.65 -5.76
N LEU A 11 -1.82 -5.43 -5.53
CA LEU A 11 -0.97 -6.34 -4.75
C LEU A 11 -1.51 -6.50 -3.32
N LEU A 12 -1.78 -5.40 -2.61
CA LEU A 12 -2.31 -5.43 -1.25
C LEU A 12 -3.63 -6.20 -1.18
N LYS A 13 -4.53 -6.00 -2.14
CA LYS A 13 -5.79 -6.73 -2.23
C LYS A 13 -5.59 -8.23 -2.42
N GLU A 14 -4.63 -8.64 -3.26
CA GLU A 14 -4.30 -10.07 -3.46
C GLU A 14 -3.74 -10.72 -2.18
N LEU A 15 -3.11 -9.94 -1.31
CA LEU A 15 -2.61 -10.36 0.00
C LEU A 15 -3.68 -10.29 1.12
N GLY A 16 -4.92 -9.94 0.79
CA GLY A 16 -6.01 -9.86 1.76
C GLY A 16 -6.06 -8.56 2.58
N PHE A 17 -5.28 -7.54 2.22
CA PHE A 17 -5.35 -6.24 2.89
C PHE A 17 -6.64 -5.50 2.52
N MET A 18 -7.22 -4.83 3.52
CA MET A 18 -8.41 -3.99 3.40
C MET A 18 -8.12 -2.58 3.89
N GLU A 19 -8.70 -1.57 3.24
CA GLU A 19 -8.56 -0.18 3.66
C GLU A 19 -9.35 0.07 4.95
N VAL A 20 -8.68 0.62 5.97
CA VAL A 20 -9.28 0.85 7.29
C VAL A 20 -9.33 2.32 7.69
N ARG A 21 -8.48 3.17 7.11
CA ARG A 21 -8.41 4.60 7.45
C ARG A 21 -7.79 5.41 6.32
N ILE A 22 -8.29 6.63 6.15
CA ILE A 22 -7.72 7.63 5.24
C ILE A 22 -7.48 8.92 6.05
N ILE A 23 -6.31 9.53 5.88
CA ILE A 23 -6.01 10.89 6.37
C ILE A 23 -5.33 11.65 5.23
N GLY A 24 -6.04 12.60 4.61
CA GLY A 24 -5.55 13.25 3.40
C GLY A 24 -5.31 12.22 2.30
N ASP A 25 -4.09 12.18 1.77
CA ASP A 25 -3.61 11.24 0.75
C ASP A 25 -2.98 9.97 1.34
N HIS A 26 -2.99 9.79 2.67
CA HIS A 26 -2.44 8.59 3.31
C HIS A 26 -3.55 7.58 3.58
N HIS A 27 -3.54 6.51 2.78
CA HIS A 27 -4.47 5.39 2.88
C HIS A 27 -3.83 4.25 3.69
N ARG A 28 -4.46 3.83 4.79
CA ARG A 28 -4.02 2.74 5.65
C ARG A 28 -4.78 1.46 5.32
N TYR A 29 -4.02 0.38 5.16
CA TYR A 29 -4.50 -0.96 4.88
C TYR A 29 -4.06 -1.94 5.97
N GLU A 30 -4.91 -2.91 6.30
CA GLU A 30 -4.65 -3.98 7.27
C GLU A 30 -5.12 -5.33 6.74
N ASP A 31 -4.39 -6.41 7.05
CA ASP A 31 -4.69 -7.78 6.58
C ASP A 31 -5.43 -8.65 7.61
N GLY A 32 -5.73 -8.09 8.80
CA GLY A 32 -6.34 -8.82 9.91
C GLY A 32 -5.38 -9.74 10.68
N ASN A 33 -4.13 -9.91 10.24
CA ASN A 33 -3.09 -10.71 10.90
C ASN A 33 -2.07 -9.85 11.65
N GLY A 34 -2.33 -8.55 11.76
CA GLY A 34 -1.49 -7.59 12.47
C GLY A 34 -0.56 -6.76 11.58
N HIS A 35 -0.51 -7.02 10.27
CA HIS A 35 0.23 -6.18 9.34
C HIS A 35 -0.54 -4.90 9.02
N LYS A 36 0.18 -3.77 9.00
CA LYS A 36 -0.39 -2.45 8.72
C LYS A 36 0.48 -1.70 7.73
N VAL A 37 -0.11 -1.29 6.61
CA VAL A 37 0.61 -0.65 5.51
C VAL A 37 -0.03 0.70 5.19
N THR A 38 0.77 1.75 5.03
CA THR A 38 0.28 3.03 4.51
C THR A 38 0.77 3.25 3.09
N VAL A 39 -0.16 3.55 2.19
CA VAL A 39 0.12 3.91 0.80
C VAL A 39 -0.27 5.37 0.61
N PRO A 40 0.70 6.27 0.35
CA PRO A 40 0.41 7.66 0.03
C PRO A 40 0.03 7.80 -1.45
N TYR A 41 -1.16 8.29 -1.77
CA TYR A 41 -1.58 8.67 -3.12
C TYR A 41 -2.80 9.59 -3.10
N SER A 42 -2.89 10.50 -4.07
CA SER A 42 -4.07 11.32 -4.34
C SER A 42 -4.88 10.81 -5.54
N SER A 43 -4.21 10.10 -6.46
CA SER A 43 -4.79 9.47 -7.64
C SER A 43 -4.21 8.07 -7.84
N LEU A 44 -5.02 7.16 -8.40
CA LEU A 44 -4.59 5.79 -8.70
C LEU A 44 -3.43 5.71 -9.71
N LYS A 45 -3.18 6.80 -10.46
CA LYS A 45 -2.07 6.91 -11.41
C LYS A 45 -0.77 7.39 -10.76
N ASP A 46 -0.81 7.87 -9.52
CA ASP A 46 0.35 8.45 -8.86
C ASP A 46 1.46 7.43 -8.72
N GLU A 47 2.70 7.88 -8.96
CA GLU A 47 3.85 7.03 -8.84
C GLU A 47 4.30 6.87 -7.38
N ILE A 48 4.56 5.62 -6.98
CA ILE A 48 5.10 5.28 -5.67
C ILE A 48 6.62 5.18 -5.78
N ALA A 49 7.30 6.11 -5.11
CA ALA A 49 8.77 6.14 -5.09
C ALA A 49 9.34 4.77 -4.66
N PRO A 50 10.47 4.31 -5.24
CA PRO A 50 11.01 2.98 -4.95
C PRO A 50 11.30 2.72 -3.46
N GLY A 51 11.71 3.74 -2.71
CA GLY A 51 11.92 3.65 -1.27
C GLY A 51 10.61 3.38 -0.50
N THR A 52 9.55 4.13 -0.84
CA THR A 52 8.21 3.95 -0.29
C THR A 52 7.66 2.56 -0.63
N TYR A 53 7.80 2.13 -1.88
CA TYR A 53 7.38 0.79 -2.30
C TYR A 53 8.12 -0.32 -1.53
N ASN A 54 9.44 -0.18 -1.34
CA ASN A 54 10.20 -1.14 -0.52
C ASN A 54 9.73 -1.16 0.95
N ASN A 55 9.37 -0.01 1.51
CA ASN A 55 8.82 0.06 2.87
C ASN A 55 7.47 -0.65 2.96
N ILE A 56 6.58 -0.41 1.97
CA ILE A 56 5.30 -1.10 1.82
C ILE A 56 5.49 -2.62 1.80
N LEU A 57 6.45 -3.13 1.01
CA LEU A 57 6.74 -4.57 0.96
C LEU A 57 7.21 -5.14 2.30
N LYS A 58 8.07 -4.41 3.02
CA LYS A 58 8.53 -4.81 4.36
C LYS A 58 7.37 -4.86 5.36
N GLN A 59 6.53 -3.83 5.36
CA GLN A 59 5.35 -3.75 6.22
C GLN A 59 4.32 -4.84 5.90
N ALA A 60 4.25 -5.26 4.64
CA ALA A 60 3.40 -6.37 4.19
C ALA A 60 4.03 -7.76 4.39
N GLY A 61 5.23 -7.86 4.99
CA GLY A 61 5.90 -9.14 5.25
C GLY A 61 6.49 -9.85 4.03
N LEU A 62 6.67 -9.14 2.91
CA LEU A 62 7.17 -9.70 1.64
C LEU A 62 8.69 -9.54 1.44
N LYS A 63 9.36 -8.76 2.28
CA LYS A 63 10.79 -8.45 2.18
C LYS A 63 11.36 -8.13 3.55
#